data_AF-A0A1M6CCZ6-F1
#
_entry.id   AF-A0A1M6CCZ6-F1
#
_cell.length_a   1.000
_cell.length_b   1.000
_cell.length_c   1.000
_cell.angle_alpha   90.00
_cell.angle_beta   90.00
_cell.angle_gamma   90.00
#
_symmetry.space_group_name_H-M   'P 1'
#
loop_
_entity.id
_entity.type
_entity.pdbx_description
1 polymer ?
#
loop_
_entity_poly.entity_id
_entity_poly.type
_entity_poly.pdbx_seq_one_letter_code
_entity_poly.pdbx_strand_id
1 'polypeptide(L)' 'MIDEMKNLKDKNIDYALLPYDGQFNMGPEEMSKAAKLINAKHVIPIHGISRKPSEIKLDNLLILNPKERIELIKSKTIY' A
#
# COMPACT_ATOMS: atom_id res chain seq x y z
N MET A 1 2.86 -9.21 14.08
CA MET A 1 2.69 -8.02 13.21
C MET A 1 3.72 -6.98 13.66
N ILE A 2 4.38 -6.30 12.73
CA ILE A 2 5.55 -5.43 13.02
C ILE A 2 5.05 -4.11 13.64
N ASP A 3 5.36 -3.87 14.92
CA ASP A 3 4.92 -2.68 15.66
C ASP A 3 5.48 -1.38 15.06
N GLU A 4 6.64 -1.47 14.43
CA GLU A 4 7.36 -0.38 13.77
C GLU A 4 6.57 0.25 12.63
N MET A 5 5.59 -0.46 12.04
CA MET A 5 4.71 0.10 11.02
C MET A 5 3.88 1.28 11.53
N LYS A 6 3.60 1.33 12.84
CA LYS A 6 2.92 2.46 13.49
C LYS A 6 3.72 3.76 13.37
N ASN A 7 5.05 3.65 13.36
CA ASN A 7 5.95 4.81 13.27
C ASN A 7 5.94 5.46 11.88
N LEU A 8 5.33 4.80 10.88
CA LEU A 8 5.20 5.35 9.53
C LEU A 8 4.00 6.28 9.37
N LYS A 9 3.01 6.19 10.28
CA LYS A 9 1.81 7.02 10.25
C LYS A 9 2.14 8.52 10.22
N ASP A 10 3.11 8.94 11.04
CA ASP A 10 3.48 10.36 11.18
C ASP A 10 4.24 10.91 9.97
N LYS A 11 4.65 10.04 9.03
CA LYS A 11 5.31 10.46 7.79
C LYS A 11 4.35 10.95 6.72
N ASN A 12 3.03 10.88 6.93
CA ASN A 12 2.00 11.33 5.99
C ASN A 12 2.21 10.79 4.57
N ILE A 13 2.43 9.48 4.45
CA ILE A 13 2.78 8.82 3.19
C ILE A 13 1.62 8.94 2.18
N ASP A 14 1.90 9.46 0.98
CA ASP A 14 0.90 9.51 -0.10
C ASP A 14 0.66 8.13 -0.71
N TYR A 15 1.73 7.37 -0.99
CA TYR A 15 1.68 6.05 -1.62
C TYR A 15 2.51 5.03 -0.86
N ALA A 16 1.89 3.91 -0.47
CA ALA A 16 2.59 2.77 0.12
C ALA A 16 2.50 1.56 -0.82
N LEU A 17 3.66 1.04 -1.26
CA LEU A 17 3.73 -0.16 -2.09
C LEU A 17 3.99 -1.36 -1.17
N LEU A 18 3.06 -2.31 -1.11
CA LEU A 18 3.11 -3.42 -0.16
C LEU A 18 3.04 -4.79 -0.88
N PRO A 19 3.96 -5.73 -0.60
CA PRO A 19 3.86 -7.11 -1.09
C PRO A 19 2.71 -7.87 -0.43
N TYR A 20 2.14 -8.90 -1.08
CA TYR A 20 0.98 -9.63 -0.53
C TYR A 20 0.85 -11.12 -0.93
N ASP A 21 1.90 -11.78 -1.45
CA ASP A 21 1.77 -13.17 -1.92
C ASP A 21 1.63 -14.22 -0.80
N GLY A 22 2.12 -13.93 0.41
CA GLY A 22 2.08 -14.84 1.56
C GLY A 22 3.04 -16.05 1.50
N GLN A 23 3.98 -16.11 0.55
CA GLN A 23 5.00 -17.18 0.49
C GLN A 23 6.30 -16.78 1.19
N PHE A 24 6.86 -15.64 0.81
CA PHE A 24 8.10 -15.09 1.40
C PHE A 24 7.88 -13.69 1.98
N ASN A 25 6.67 -13.16 1.85
CA ASN A 25 6.23 -11.88 2.38
C ASN A 25 4.85 -12.04 3.04
N MET A 26 4.25 -10.92 3.43
CA MET A 26 2.94 -10.90 4.08
C MET A 26 1.82 -11.40 3.16
N GLY A 27 0.78 -12.02 3.72
CA GLY A 27 -0.44 -12.36 2.96
C GLY A 27 -1.42 -11.18 2.80
N PRO A 28 -2.53 -11.36 2.07
CA PRO A 28 -3.54 -10.30 1.87
C PRO A 28 -4.12 -9.71 3.17
N GLU A 29 -4.38 -10.56 4.17
CA GLU A 29 -4.91 -10.12 5.47
C GLU A 29 -3.87 -9.32 6.26
N GLU A 30 -2.63 -9.80 6.29
CA GLU A 30 -1.52 -9.13 6.98
C GLU A 30 -1.17 -7.79 6.33
N MET A 31 -1.17 -7.74 5.00
CA MET A 31 -1.03 -6.51 4.22
C MET A 31 -2.13 -5.49 4.57
N SER A 32 -3.39 -5.93 4.67
CA SER A 32 -4.51 -5.07 5.06
C SER A 32 -4.32 -4.49 6.46
N LYS A 33 -3.79 -5.29 7.40
CA LYS A 33 -3.43 -4.80 8.74
C LYS A 33 -2.30 -3.78 8.65
N ALA A 34 -1.23 -4.08 7.89
CA ALA A 34 -0.06 -3.21 7.77
C ALA A 34 -0.43 -1.86 7.15
N ALA A 35 -1.24 -1.87 6.09
CA ALA A 35 -1.80 -0.69 5.45
C ALA A 35 -2.54 0.23 6.44
N LYS A 36 -3.35 -0.34 7.35
CA LYS A 36 -4.06 0.42 8.39
C LYS A 36 -3.11 1.09 9.40
N LEU A 37 -2.00 0.44 9.75
CA LEU A 37 -1.00 1.04 10.65
C LEU A 37 -0.21 2.16 9.98
N ILE A 38 0.17 1.96 8.71
CA ILE A 38 0.90 2.93 7.90
C ILE A 38 0.03 4.16 7.60
N ASN A 39 -1.28 3.97 7.40
CA ASN A 39 -2.26 5.02 7.12
C ASN A 39 -1.86 5.93 5.94
N ALA A 40 -1.35 5.33 4.87
CA ALA A 40 -1.04 6.04 3.63
C ALA A 40 -2.34 6.47 2.91
N LYS A 41 -2.28 7.51 2.07
CA LYS A 41 -3.46 7.93 1.27
C LYS A 41 -3.88 6.86 0.28
N HIS A 42 -2.92 6.27 -0.42
CA HIS A 42 -3.12 5.18 -1.38
C HIS A 42 -2.21 4.01 -1.08
N VAL A 43 -2.73 2.80 -1.24
CA VAL A 43 -1.96 1.57 -1.06
C VAL A 43 -1.94 0.80 -2.36
N ILE A 44 -0.75 0.51 -2.87
CA ILE A 44 -0.54 -0.18 -4.14
C ILE A 44 -0.04 -1.60 -3.84
N PRO A 45 -0.82 -2.64 -4.16
CA PRO A 45 -0.39 -4.01 -3.96
C PRO A 45 0.66 -4.40 -5.01
N ILE A 46 1.79 -4.95 -4.57
CA ILE A 46 2.87 -5.44 -5.43
C ILE A 46 3.21 -6.90 -5.11
N HIS A 47 4.06 -7.55 -5.92
CA HIS A 47 4.60 -8.89 -5.64
C HIS A 47 3.51 -9.95 -5.31
N GLY A 48 2.40 -9.94 -6.02
CA GLY A 48 1.27 -10.87 -5.85
C GLY A 48 1.25 -12.01 -6.86
N ILE A 49 2.32 -12.79 -6.96
CA ILE A 49 2.50 -13.79 -8.05
C ILE A 49 1.37 -14.84 -8.05
N SER A 50 0.99 -15.32 -6.87
CA SER A 50 0.00 -16.40 -6.70
C SER A 50 -1.35 -15.91 -6.17
N ARG A 51 -1.55 -14.59 -6.06
CA ARG A 51 -2.70 -13.96 -5.39
C ARG A 51 -3.24 -12.80 -6.20
N LYS A 52 -4.55 -12.59 -6.21
CA LYS A 52 -5.16 -11.46 -6.93
C LYS A 52 -5.32 -10.26 -5.99
N PRO A 53 -5.18 -9.01 -6.47
CA PRO A 53 -5.43 -7.83 -5.64
C PRO A 53 -6.86 -7.77 -5.07
N SER A 54 -7.84 -8.40 -5.74
CA SER A 54 -9.20 -8.60 -5.22
C SER A 54 -9.26 -9.42 -3.91
N GLU A 55 -8.17 -10.13 -3.60
CA GLU A 55 -7.80 -10.75 -2.32
C GLU A 55 -7.93 -9.80 -1.10
N ILE A 56 -7.60 -8.53 -1.35
CA ILE A 56 -7.28 -7.54 -0.33
C ILE A 56 -8.52 -6.71 -0.01
N LYS A 57 -8.85 -6.61 1.28
CA LYS A 57 -9.99 -5.84 1.77
C LYS A 57 -9.52 -4.51 2.35
N LEU A 58 -9.40 -3.51 1.49
CA LEU A 58 -8.93 -2.17 1.85
C LEU A 58 -9.55 -1.10 0.95
N ASP A 59 -10.09 -0.03 1.54
CA ASP A 59 -10.89 0.98 0.84
C ASP A 59 -10.05 1.92 -0.05
N ASN A 60 -8.78 2.13 0.31
CA ASN A 60 -7.85 3.02 -0.41
C ASN A 60 -6.83 2.26 -1.28
N LEU A 61 -7.20 1.06 -1.73
CA LEU A 61 -6.39 0.26 -2.63
C LEU A 61 -6.36 0.89 -4.03
N LEU A 62 -5.17 1.11 -4.55
CA LEU A 62 -4.92 1.58 -5.91
C LEU A 62 -4.23 0.47 -6.70
N ILE A 63 -4.99 -0.23 -7.53
CA ILE A 63 -4.46 -1.31 -8.37
C ILE A 63 -3.85 -0.69 -9.63
N LEU A 64 -2.59 -1.02 -9.90
CA LEU A 64 -1.91 -0.67 -11.13
C LEU A 64 -1.64 -1.93 -11.94
N ASN A 65 -2.13 -1.96 -13.18
CA ASN A 65 -1.85 -3.02 -14.13
C ASN A 65 -0.48 -2.81 -14.80
N PRO A 66 0.13 -3.87 -15.37
CA PRO A 66 1.34 -3.71 -16.14
C PRO A 66 1.22 -2.61 -17.20
N LYS A 67 2.21 -1.71 -17.25
CA LYS A 67 2.29 -0.53 -18.13
C LYS A 67 1.41 0.67 -17.73
N GLU A 68 0.56 0.55 -16.72
CA GLU A 68 -0.06 1.72 -16.09
C GLU A 68 0.98 2.50 -15.27
N ARG A 69 0.77 3.80 -15.15
CA ARG A 69 1.63 4.71 -14.39
C ARG A 69 0.78 5.76 -13.71
N ILE A 70 1.28 6.23 -12.58
CA ILE A 70 0.73 7.35 -11.83
C ILE A 70 1.84 8.35 -11.54
N GLU A 71 1.47 9.60 -11.30
CA GLU A 71 2.41 10.68 -11.04
C GLU A 71 2.09 11.30 -9.69
N LEU A 72 3.11 11.51 -8.87
CA LEU A 72 3.00 12.31 -7.66
C LEU A 72 3.34 13.76 -8.01
N ILE A 73 2.31 14.59 -8.10
CA ILE A 73 2.46 16.02 -8.38
C ILE A 73 2.38 16.77 -7.06
N LYS A 74 3.46 17.47 -6.71
CA LYS A 74 3.46 18.35 -5.53
C LYS A 74 2.55 19.55 -5.82
N SER A 75 1.56 19.79 -4.96
CA SER A 75 0.73 21.01 -5.09
C SER A 75 1.63 22.24 -4.98
N LYS A 76 1.45 23.23 -5.87
CA LYS A 76 2.07 24.55 -5.69
C LYS A 76 1.58 25.13 -4.37
N THR A 77 2.49 25.38 -3.43
CA THR A 77 2.20 26.18 -2.24
C THR A 77 1.84 27.59 -2.72
N ILE A 78 0.57 27.97 -2.60
CA ILE A 78 0.15 29.36 -2.76
C ILE A 78 0.43 30.02 -1.41
N TYR A 79 1.42 30.91 -1.36
CA TYR A 79 1.67 31.79 -0.21
C TYR A 79 0.70 32.97 -0.26
#